data_AF-A0A7J2Y5I1-F1
#
_entry.id   AF-A0A7J2Y5I1-F1
#
_cell.length_a   1.000
_cell.length_b   1.000
_cell.length_c   1.000
_cell.angle_alpha   90.00
_cell.angle_beta   90.00
_cell.angle_gamma   90.00
#
_symmetry.space_group_name_H-M   'P 1'
#
loop_
_entity.id
_entity.type
_entity.pdbx_description
1 polymer ?
#
loop_
_entity_poly.entity_id
_entity_poly.type
_entity_poly.pdbx_seq_one_letter_code
_entity_poly.pdbx_strand_id
1 'polypeptide(L)'
;MAGGGSAPRKGRPFGVRRVMSRKRAKRLGKLKSHRIIGAVERVTIRGRTGKAKVLARIDTGAARTTVDTDLAARVGLGPVLDTVRIRAAISEHPETRALVDADIIIAGKAFDVPAAITDRKDMRYHVIVGMDILRDAGFLVDPGKGRVTRNRHRPER
;
A
#
# COMPACT_ATOMS: atom_id res chain seq x y z
N MET A 1 -19.90 -70.31 -8.84
CA MET A 1 -19.35 -69.35 -9.83
C MET A 1 -20.04 -68.00 -9.64
N ALA A 2 -19.26 -66.91 -9.69
CA ALA A 2 -19.58 -65.48 -9.91
C ALA A 2 -20.98 -64.96 -9.53
N GLY A 3 -21.18 -63.92 -8.72
CA GLY A 3 -20.62 -62.55 -8.74
C GLY A 3 -21.83 -61.63 -8.49
N GLY A 4 -21.85 -60.68 -7.55
CA GLY A 4 -20.96 -59.53 -7.43
C GLY A 4 -21.62 -58.31 -8.11
N GLY A 5 -22.34 -57.47 -7.37
CA GLY A 5 -23.00 -56.28 -7.93
C GLY A 5 -23.69 -55.38 -6.90
N SER A 6 -22.91 -54.86 -5.94
CA SER A 6 -23.38 -53.83 -5.00
C SER A 6 -23.34 -52.44 -5.68
N ALA A 7 -24.48 -51.76 -5.76
CA ALA A 7 -24.58 -50.41 -6.31
C ALA A 7 -23.82 -49.38 -5.43
N PRO A 8 -23.15 -48.37 -6.02
CA PRO A 8 -22.45 -47.36 -5.24
C PRO A 8 -23.47 -46.42 -4.57
N ARG A 9 -23.43 -46.37 -3.23
CA ARG A 9 -24.15 -45.34 -2.46
C ARG A 9 -23.57 -43.97 -2.79
N LYS A 10 -24.35 -43.12 -3.48
CA LYS A 10 -24.00 -41.70 -3.69
C LYS A 10 -23.84 -41.02 -2.32
N GLY A 11 -22.61 -40.65 -1.98
CA GLY A 11 -22.30 -39.86 -0.80
C GLY A 11 -23.04 -38.52 -0.84
N ARG A 12 -23.80 -38.21 0.22
CA ARG A 12 -24.35 -36.87 0.44
C ARG A 12 -23.17 -35.88 0.49
N PRO A 13 -23.24 -34.69 -0.14
CA PRO A 13 -22.21 -33.70 0.08
C PRO A 13 -22.24 -33.31 1.57
N PHE A 14 -21.10 -33.41 2.24
CA PHE A 14 -20.90 -32.83 3.56
C PHE A 14 -21.10 -31.33 3.43
N GLY A 15 -22.32 -30.87 3.73
CA GLY A 15 -22.63 -29.46 3.86
C GLY A 15 -21.84 -28.90 5.03
N VAL A 16 -20.68 -28.32 4.76
CA VAL A 16 -20.00 -27.46 5.72
C VAL A 16 -20.87 -26.22 5.84
N ARG A 17 -21.87 -26.27 6.71
CA ARG A 17 -22.57 -25.08 7.19
C ARG A 17 -21.50 -24.22 7.83
N ARG A 18 -21.03 -23.22 7.09
CA ARG A 18 -20.11 -22.20 7.59
C ARG A 18 -20.88 -21.42 8.64
N VAL A 19 -20.87 -21.90 9.88
CA VAL A 19 -21.37 -21.17 11.03
C VAL A 19 -20.42 -19.98 11.18
N MET A 20 -20.81 -18.85 10.57
CA MET A 20 -20.15 -17.59 10.80
C MET A 20 -20.32 -17.28 12.29
N SER A 21 -19.24 -17.47 13.06
CA SER A 21 -19.23 -17.11 14.48
C SER A 21 -19.74 -15.68 14.64
N ARG A 22 -20.64 -15.45 15.60
CA ARG A 22 -21.16 -14.10 15.92
C ARG A 22 -20.03 -13.08 16.13
N LYS A 23 -18.86 -13.52 16.60
CA LYS A 23 -17.63 -12.69 16.66
C LYS A 23 -17.18 -12.22 15.27
N ARG A 24 -17.20 -13.08 14.25
CA ARG A 24 -16.85 -12.76 12.85
C ARG A 24 -17.85 -11.79 12.22
N ALA A 25 -19.15 -11.99 12.42
CA ALA A 25 -20.19 -11.09 11.94
C ALA A 25 -20.11 -9.69 12.60
N LYS A 26 -19.85 -9.63 13.92
CA LYS A 26 -19.65 -8.38 14.65
C LYS A 26 -18.36 -7.66 14.20
N ARG A 27 -17.29 -8.41 13.91
CA ARG A 27 -16.03 -7.90 13.34
C ARG A 27 -16.26 -7.33 11.94
N LEU A 28 -17.00 -8.02 11.07
CA LEU A 28 -17.41 -7.53 9.75
C LEU A 28 -18.28 -6.27 9.84
N GLY A 29 -19.16 -6.17 10.84
CA GLY A 29 -19.94 -4.96 11.13
C GLY A 29 -19.07 -3.77 11.55
N LYS A 30 -18.00 -4.01 12.34
CA LYS A 30 -17.03 -2.98 12.74
C LYS A 30 -16.08 -2.57 11.60
N LEU A 31 -15.82 -3.46 10.64
CA LEU A 31 -15.10 -3.14 9.39
C LEU A 31 -15.89 -2.20 8.46
N LYS A 32 -17.23 -2.11 8.58
CA LYS A 32 -18.05 -1.24 7.70
C LYS A 32 -17.77 0.26 7.87
N SER A 33 -17.09 0.69 8.94
CA SER A 33 -16.72 2.10 9.15
C SER A 33 -15.32 2.47 8.66
N HIS A 34 -14.46 1.50 8.36
CA HIS A 34 -13.08 1.76 7.94
C HIS A 34 -12.93 1.58 6.43
N ARG A 35 -12.29 2.53 5.77
CA ARG A 35 -12.00 2.42 4.33
C ARG A 35 -10.91 1.35 4.14
N ILE A 36 -11.26 0.26 3.46
CA ILE A 36 -10.32 -0.83 3.16
C ILE A 36 -9.47 -0.45 1.93
N ILE A 37 -8.15 -0.53 2.02
CA ILE A 37 -7.19 -0.30 0.92
C ILE A 37 -6.29 -1.52 0.71
N GLY A 38 -5.63 -1.62 -0.44
CA GLY A 38 -4.69 -2.70 -0.74
C GLY A 38 -3.32 -2.50 -0.09
N ALA A 39 -2.49 -3.56 -0.10
CA ALA A 39 -1.05 -3.43 0.19
C ALA A 39 -0.31 -2.55 -0.83
N VAL A 40 -0.91 -2.40 -2.02
CA VAL A 40 -0.53 -1.46 -3.07
C VAL A 40 -1.79 -0.66 -3.40
N GLU A 41 -1.68 0.66 -3.41
CA GLU A 41 -2.82 1.55 -3.61
C GLU A 41 -2.47 2.67 -4.59
N ARG A 42 -3.44 3.10 -5.40
CA ARG A 42 -3.24 4.29 -6.25
C ARG A 42 -3.31 5.53 -5.39
N VAL A 43 -2.27 6.36 -5.48
CA VAL A 43 -2.20 7.65 -4.80
C VAL A 43 -2.06 8.76 -5.82
N THR A 44 -2.55 9.95 -5.48
CA THR A 44 -2.24 11.17 -6.22
C THR A 44 -1.33 12.02 -5.38
N ILE A 45 -0.16 12.35 -5.89
CA ILE A 45 0.73 13.34 -5.28
C ILE A 45 0.52 14.66 -6.00
N ARG A 46 0.28 15.73 -5.27
CA ARG A 46 0.18 17.09 -5.79
C ARG A 46 1.38 17.88 -5.28
N GLY A 47 1.96 18.67 -6.16
CA GLY A 47 2.95 19.67 -5.81
C GLY A 47 2.64 20.97 -6.55
N ARG A 48 3.59 21.91 -6.49
CA ARG A 48 3.38 23.28 -6.98
C ARG A 48 3.24 23.35 -8.50
N THR A 49 3.91 22.47 -9.23
CA THR A 49 3.95 22.49 -10.70
C THR A 49 2.99 21.49 -11.33
N GLY A 50 2.40 20.57 -10.56
CA GLY A 50 1.48 19.60 -11.11
C GLY A 50 1.07 18.50 -10.13
N LYS A 51 0.58 17.40 -10.71
CA LYS A 51 0.17 16.21 -9.95
C LYS A 51 0.50 14.94 -10.71
N ALA A 52 0.79 13.87 -9.98
CA ALA A 52 1.04 12.56 -10.55
C ALA A 52 0.18 11.50 -9.86
N LYS A 53 -0.39 10.58 -10.64
CA LYS A 53 -1.07 9.38 -10.14
C LYS A 53 -0.12 8.20 -10.25
N VAL A 54 0.23 7.59 -9.12
CA VAL A 54 1.21 6.49 -9.06
C VAL A 54 0.72 5.37 -8.14
N LEU A 55 1.29 4.19 -8.28
CA LEU A 55 1.11 3.11 -7.31
C LEU A 55 2.07 3.31 -6.15
N ALA A 56 1.54 3.35 -4.94
CA ALA A 56 2.31 3.40 -3.71
C ALA A 56 2.25 2.05 -2.98
N ARG A 57 3.34 1.72 -2.30
CA ARG A 57 3.34 0.63 -1.30
C ARG A 57 2.78 1.17 0.01
N ILE A 58 1.76 0.51 0.55
CA ILE A 58 1.25 0.79 1.89
C ILE A 58 2.06 -0.01 2.90
N ASP A 59 2.92 0.66 3.67
CA ASP A 59 3.90 0.00 4.54
C ASP A 59 3.68 0.36 6.01
N THR A 60 3.06 -0.56 6.75
CA THR A 60 2.82 -0.42 8.19
C THR A 60 4.11 -0.51 9.03
N GLY A 61 5.23 -0.95 8.44
CA GLY A 61 6.55 -0.99 9.08
C GLY A 61 7.35 0.30 8.86
N ALA A 62 6.94 1.16 7.93
CA ALA A 62 7.61 2.43 7.68
C ALA A 62 7.06 3.51 8.62
N ALA A 63 7.94 4.18 9.38
CA ALA A 63 7.52 5.27 10.25
C ALA A 63 7.07 6.51 9.45
N ARG A 64 7.71 6.77 8.30
CA ARG A 64 7.49 7.95 7.46
C ARG A 64 7.19 7.59 6.02
N THR A 65 6.45 8.48 5.36
CA THR A 65 6.16 8.45 3.95
C THR A 65 7.38 8.91 3.16
N THR A 66 7.68 8.19 2.07
CA THR A 66 8.85 8.43 1.22
C THR A 66 8.42 8.60 -0.22
N VAL A 67 8.98 9.60 -0.90
CA VAL A 67 8.74 9.89 -2.32
C VAL A 67 10.07 9.88 -3.06
N ASP A 68 10.07 9.28 -4.24
CA ASP A 68 11.20 9.25 -5.16
C ASP A 68 11.63 10.66 -5.61
N THR A 69 12.94 10.89 -5.73
CA THR A 69 13.52 12.18 -6.11
C THR A 69 12.98 12.71 -7.44
N ASP A 70 12.92 11.88 -8.49
CA ASP A 70 12.48 12.33 -9.82
C ASP A 70 10.98 12.60 -9.82
N LEU A 71 10.21 11.77 -9.11
CA LEU A 71 8.78 12.00 -8.91
C LEU A 71 8.50 13.31 -8.18
N ALA A 72 9.26 13.61 -7.13
CA ALA A 72 9.14 14.83 -6.35
C ALA A 72 9.48 16.08 -7.18
N ALA A 73 10.58 16.02 -7.95
CA ALA A 73 10.99 17.08 -8.86
C ALA A 73 9.92 17.33 -9.94
N ARG A 74 9.41 16.26 -10.56
CA ARG A 74 8.42 16.33 -11.64
C ARG A 74 7.13 17.04 -11.23
N VAL A 75 6.63 16.81 -10.01
CA VAL A 75 5.39 17.46 -9.53
C VAL A 75 5.66 18.76 -8.77
N GLY A 76 6.93 19.10 -8.53
CA GLY A 76 7.33 20.32 -7.84
C GLY A 76 6.97 20.29 -6.36
N LEU A 77 7.26 19.18 -5.66
CA LEU A 77 7.12 19.12 -4.19
C LEU A 77 7.99 20.20 -3.53
N GLY A 78 7.51 20.74 -2.42
CA GLY A 78 8.13 21.88 -1.75
C GLY A 78 7.15 22.65 -0.88
N PRO A 79 7.65 23.45 0.08
CA PRO A 79 9.06 23.74 0.35
C PRO A 79 9.81 22.59 1.04
N VAL A 80 11.15 22.68 1.07
CA VAL A 80 11.97 21.83 1.96
C VAL A 80 11.76 22.32 3.38
N LEU A 81 11.33 21.43 4.26
CA LEU A 81 10.99 21.74 5.65
C LEU A 81 12.17 21.48 6.59
N ASP A 82 12.91 20.39 6.35
CA ASP A 82 14.02 19.97 7.19
C ASP A 82 14.93 18.99 6.43
N THR A 83 16.07 18.66 7.01
CA THR A 83 16.96 17.62 6.49
C THR A 83 17.32 16.64 7.60
N VAL A 84 16.94 15.37 7.44
CA VAL A 84 17.21 14.33 8.44
C VAL A 84 18.43 13.51 8.09
N ARG A 85 19.32 13.35 9.07
CA ARG A 85 20.42 12.38 9.01
C ARG A 85 19.91 11.00 9.36
N ILE A 86 20.09 10.05 8.46
CA ILE A 86 19.75 8.65 8.66
C ILE A 86 21.06 7.88 8.85
N ARG A 87 21.15 7.14 9.97
CA ARG A 87 22.21 6.15 10.14
C ARG A 87 21.94 5.03 9.15
N ALA A 88 22.70 4.99 8.06
CA ALA A 88 22.70 3.84 7.18
C ALA A 88 23.30 2.66 7.94
N ALA A 89 22.59 1.54 8.03
CA ALA A 89 23.06 0.35 8.73
C ALA A 89 24.25 -0.35 8.03
N ILE A 90 24.69 0.14 6.86
CA ILE A 90 25.65 -0.52 5.96
C ILE A 90 26.76 0.43 5.47
N SER A 91 26.62 1.76 5.58
CA SER A 91 27.64 2.71 5.09
C SER A 91 28.17 3.61 6.20
N GLU A 92 29.48 3.84 6.19
CA GLU A 92 30.22 4.67 7.16
C GLU A 92 29.81 6.16 7.14
N HIS A 93 28.98 6.57 6.18
CA HIS A 93 28.51 7.95 6.03
C HIS A 93 27.02 8.09 6.35
N PRO A 94 26.63 9.04 7.22
CA PRO A 94 25.24 9.40 7.45
C PRO A 94 24.58 9.88 6.15
N GLU A 95 23.55 9.19 5.69
CA GLU A 95 22.77 9.62 4.54
C GLU A 95 21.84 10.76 4.99
N THR A 96 21.82 11.86 4.24
CA THR A 96 21.05 13.04 4.60
C THR A 96 19.88 13.17 3.63
N ARG A 97 18.64 13.18 4.14
CA ARG A 97 17.42 13.23 3.31
C ARG A 97 16.61 14.48 3.58
N ALA A 98 16.21 15.16 2.51
CA ALA A 98 15.29 16.28 2.61
C ALA A 98 13.90 15.79 3.02
N LEU A 99 13.29 16.48 3.98
CA LEU A 99 11.86 16.42 4.25
C LEU A 99 11.19 17.55 3.48
N VAL A 100 10.22 17.19 2.66
CA VAL A 100 9.57 18.11 1.74
C VAL A 100 8.08 18.03 1.94
N ASP A 101 7.43 19.19 1.96
CA ASP A 101 5.99 19.29 2.09
C ASP A 101 5.28 18.60 0.91
N ALA A 102 4.25 17.80 1.21
CA ALA A 102 3.62 16.92 0.23
C ALA A 102 2.13 16.70 0.46
N ASP A 103 1.34 17.08 -0.55
CA ASP A 103 -0.08 16.78 -0.66
C ASP A 103 -0.31 15.39 -1.28
N ILE A 104 -0.75 14.43 -0.47
CA ILE A 104 -0.96 13.04 -0.89
C ILE A 104 -2.42 12.65 -0.73
N ILE A 105 -3.05 12.24 -1.83
CA ILE A 105 -4.45 11.80 -1.84
C ILE A 105 -4.51 10.27 -1.98
N ILE A 106 -5.13 9.62 -1.00
CA ILE A 106 -5.29 8.16 -0.93
C ILE A 106 -6.76 7.85 -0.70
N ALA A 107 -7.36 7.03 -1.57
CA ALA A 107 -8.77 6.61 -1.46
C ALA A 107 -9.76 7.78 -1.23
N GLY A 108 -9.46 8.95 -1.83
CA GLY A 108 -10.28 10.17 -1.74
C GLY A 108 -10.02 11.05 -0.50
N LYS A 109 -9.09 10.67 0.39
CA LYS A 109 -8.65 11.50 1.52
C LYS A 109 -7.33 12.18 1.20
N ALA A 110 -7.22 13.47 1.49
CA ALA A 110 -5.98 14.23 1.36
C ALA A 110 -5.21 14.23 2.69
N PHE A 111 -3.90 14.11 2.58
CA PHE A 111 -2.96 14.17 3.69
C PHE A 111 -1.85 15.14 3.30
N ASP A 112 -1.65 16.15 4.14
CA ASP A 112 -0.55 17.08 4.03
C ASP A 112 0.50 16.67 5.07
N VAL A 113 1.62 16.12 4.60
CA VAL A 113 2.66 15.56 5.47
C VAL A 113 4.07 15.84 4.94
N PRO A 114 5.06 16.00 5.82
CA PRO A 114 6.47 15.99 5.41
C PRO A 114 6.87 14.61 4.84
N ALA A 115 7.14 14.55 3.54
CA ALA A 115 7.63 13.36 2.88
C ALA A 115 9.16 13.34 2.81
N ALA A 116 9.78 12.20 3.11
CA ALA A 116 11.20 12.01 2.90
C ALA A 116 11.51 11.80 1.41
N ILE A 117 12.48 12.54 0.87
CA ILE A 117 12.95 12.37 -0.51
C ILE A 117 14.10 11.37 -0.54
N THR A 118 14.02 10.37 -1.41
CA THR A 118 15.03 9.29 -1.53
C THR A 118 15.17 8.88 -2.99
N ASP A 119 16.39 8.59 -3.46
CA ASP A 119 16.58 7.94 -4.77
C ASP A 119 16.01 6.52 -4.74
N ARG A 120 14.95 6.28 -5.52
CA ARG A 120 14.24 5.00 -5.61
C ARG A 120 13.98 4.62 -7.07
N LYS A 121 14.77 5.14 -8.01
CA LYS A 121 14.55 4.96 -9.46
C LYS A 121 14.50 3.50 -9.90
N ASP A 122 15.30 2.64 -9.26
CA ASP A 122 15.37 1.20 -9.57
C ASP A 122 14.33 0.37 -8.79
N MET A 123 13.51 1.01 -7.96
CA MET A 123 12.53 0.34 -7.11
C MET A 123 11.17 0.21 -7.80
N ARG A 124 10.46 -0.88 -7.51
CA ARG A 124 9.11 -1.13 -8.05
C ARG A 124 8.09 -0.04 -7.74
N TYR A 125 8.22 0.61 -6.59
CA TYR A 125 7.31 1.66 -6.14
C TYR A 125 8.10 2.90 -5.72
N HIS A 126 7.85 3.98 -6.46
CA HIS A 126 8.43 5.31 -6.23
C HIS A 126 7.80 6.04 -5.03
N VAL A 127 6.82 5.43 -4.36
CA VAL A 127 6.17 5.97 -3.15
C VAL A 127 5.97 4.86 -2.13
N ILE A 128 6.38 5.13 -0.89
CA ILE A 128 5.98 4.37 0.29
C ILE A 128 5.09 5.28 1.13
N VAL A 129 3.89 4.80 1.47
CA VAL A 129 3.00 5.44 2.45
C VAL A 129 3.25 4.79 3.80
N GLY A 130 3.74 5.58 4.75
CA GLY A 130 4.11 5.14 6.09
C GLY A 130 3.06 5.42 7.16
N MET A 131 3.45 5.16 8.40
CA MET A 131 2.59 5.30 9.57
C MET A 131 2.23 6.75 9.94
N ASP A 132 3.03 7.72 9.49
CA ASP A 132 2.70 9.16 9.56
C ASP A 132 1.36 9.48 8.90
N ILE A 133 1.04 8.84 7.76
CA ILE A 133 -0.28 8.95 7.14
C ILE A 133 -1.26 7.93 7.73
N LEU A 134 -0.84 6.67 7.89
CA LEU A 134 -1.77 5.57 8.18
C LEU A 134 -2.44 5.66 9.56
N ARG A 135 -1.79 6.30 10.54
CA ARG A 135 -2.36 6.48 11.89
C ARG A 135 -3.64 7.31 11.88
N ASP A 136 -3.68 8.37 11.07
CA ASP A 136 -4.81 9.30 11.03
C ASP A 136 -5.80 8.98 9.90
N ALA A 137 -5.38 8.14 8.94
CA ALA A 137 -6.19 7.81 7.79
C ALA A 137 -7.44 6.97 8.09
N GLY A 138 -7.44 6.18 9.17
CA GLY A 138 -8.52 5.24 9.49
C GLY A 138 -8.69 4.13 8.43
N PHE A 139 -7.59 3.77 7.77
CA PHE A 139 -7.58 2.72 6.75
C PHE A 139 -7.41 1.34 7.38
N LEU A 140 -8.06 0.35 6.78
CA LEU A 140 -7.74 -1.05 7.01
C LEU A 140 -6.99 -1.59 5.79
N VAL A 141 -5.79 -2.09 5.99
CA VAL A 141 -4.98 -2.65 4.90
C VAL A 141 -5.33 -4.13 4.71
N ASP A 142 -5.81 -4.47 3.51
CA ASP A 142 -6.04 -5.85 3.08
C ASP A 142 -5.00 -6.23 2.01
N PRO A 143 -4.00 -7.07 2.35
CA PRO A 143 -2.99 -7.50 1.38
C PRO A 143 -3.55 -8.32 0.20
N GLY A 144 -4.74 -8.91 0.34
CA GLY A 144 -5.42 -9.63 -0.74
C GLY A 144 -6.11 -8.69 -1.74
N LYS A 145 -6.36 -7.44 -1.36
CA LYS A 145 -7.02 -6.43 -2.18
C LYS A 145 -6.03 -5.74 -3.11
N GLY A 146 -6.44 -5.52 -4.37
CA GLY A 146 -5.65 -4.75 -5.33
C GLY A 146 -4.43 -5.50 -5.87
N ARG A 147 -4.56 -6.79 -6.19
CA ARG A 147 -3.63 -7.45 -7.12
C ARG A 147 -3.68 -6.73 -8.46
N VAL A 148 -2.93 -5.64 -8.60
CA VAL A 148 -2.73 -4.97 -9.88
C VAL A 148 -1.80 -5.87 -10.69
N THR A 149 -2.30 -6.37 -11.82
CA THR A 149 -1.49 -7.13 -12.77
C THR A 149 -0.38 -6.22 -13.32
N ARG A 150 0.87 -6.67 -13.13
CA ARG A 150 2.15 -6.20 -13.69
C ARG A 150 2.08 -4.96 -14.61
N ASN A 151 2.67 -3.84 -14.16
CA ASN A 151 3.15 -2.81 -15.07
C ASN A 151 4.33 -3.40 -15.87
N ARG A 152 4.12 -3.69 -17.16
CA ARG A 152 5.23 -3.93 -18.09
C ARG A 152 5.82 -2.57 -18.42
N HIS A 153 6.89 -2.18 -17.76
CA HIS A 153 7.75 -1.13 -18.29
C HIS A 153 8.45 -1.75 -19.51
N ARG A 154 7.99 -1.42 -20.71
CA ARG A 154 8.72 -1.67 -21.95
C ARG A 154 9.67 -0.49 -22.10
N PRO A 155 11.00 -0.67 -22.10
CA PRO A 155 11.89 0.40 -22.51
C PRO A 155 11.57 0.70 -23.98
N GLU A 156 11.30 1.95 -24.30
CA GLU A 156 11.27 2.40 -25.69
C GLU A 156 12.69 2.25 -26.26
N ARG A 157 12.76 1.71 -27.48
CA ARG A 157 13.99 1.59 -28.26
C ARG A 157 14.19 2.86 -29.06
#